data_AF-A0A356SZQ6-F1
#
_entry.id   AF-A0A356SZQ6-F1
#
_cell.length_a   1.000
_cell.length_b   1.000
_cell.length_c   1.000
_cell.angle_alpha   90.00
_cell.angle_beta   90.00
_cell.angle_gamma   90.00
#
_symmetry.space_group_name_H-M   'P 1'
#
loop_
_entity.id
_entity.type
_entity.pdbx_description
1 polymer ?
#
loop_
_entity_poly.entity_id
_entity_poly.type
_entity_poly.pdbx_seq_one_letter_code
_entity_poly.pdbx_strand_id
1 'polypeptide(L)'
;MRRLSLALSLLLGACTASGGDGLDFPVDDAPGGKTDVFGRRLAGVAADFTPNPLLREDEDRLREDLRYRREVAWATARHVLEPVPLLGLAETTETDPELRLEEGEVPDVARWMTWYGIDDLRRVFQQLYEGAEPSERVVRAPFTDDAIDAAFRENATALDRSRRWPLERYLQHVEMLGTCPEGVSEAECARRLNSNFSGSTVGNARILYSPATARHVMESYGPVRDCLAEGLDAAGITTAPASDENFTTCFEREFPTDAVLIKAQWVRADFGMDLPAYDTDAAAMTRRLEGGGTWEESGDRRVDPSPDEILTIRLRNGDTYRLAGLHIMTKELRHWQWITLWWSDTPERDFGADRPASFAEGLDPVWANYKLCSVTWYAEHDEDPAARFDADAPSLAAALRATHAGAGAPTWCSNPYVEHGQNNARTNCIGCHQHGGATVAHDLDDDGAFDAFDLDRVIDDEALYPRTGTTEQRAVFPADYLFSFNRVDDWAGMVRREVEFFERVDEDAVRPRVRAVLDATGDATAGAALFDANCVRCHGDDGRGTERAPSLFDRVPMRDDESVVRTLLQGRGGMPSWADTFEDAELANLLAHLRATFGAPPE
;
A
#
# COMPACT_ATOMS: atom_id res chain seq x y z
N MET A 1 -64.91 46.11 25.99
CA MET A 1 -64.58 46.35 27.42
C MET A 1 -63.76 45.19 27.94
N ARG A 2 -62.67 45.49 28.68
CA ARG A 2 -61.65 44.62 29.32
C ARG A 2 -60.55 44.09 28.39
N ARG A 3 -59.26 44.21 28.69
CA ARG A 3 -58.45 45.24 29.37
C ARG A 3 -57.02 44.91 28.89
N LEU A 4 -56.31 45.90 28.34
CA LEU A 4 -54.87 45.82 28.08
C LEU A 4 -54.12 45.75 29.42
N SER A 5 -53.10 44.90 29.48
CA SER A 5 -51.92 45.12 30.31
C SER A 5 -50.68 44.85 29.46
N LEU A 6 -50.03 45.95 29.08
CA LEU A 6 -48.65 46.00 28.59
C LEU A 6 -47.71 45.56 29.73
N ALA A 7 -46.72 44.73 29.40
CA ALA A 7 -45.45 44.69 30.10
C ALA A 7 -44.32 44.80 29.07
N LEU A 8 -43.32 45.57 29.46
CA LEU A 8 -42.32 46.29 28.69
C LEU A 8 -41.09 45.42 28.34
N SER A 9 -40.65 45.53 27.08
CA SER A 9 -39.27 45.53 26.56
C SER A 9 -38.25 44.45 26.95
N LEU A 10 -37.64 43.80 25.95
CA LEU A 10 -36.28 44.13 25.47
C LEU A 10 -35.93 43.33 24.20
N LEU A 11 -35.54 44.06 23.15
CA LEU A 11 -34.90 43.54 21.94
C LEU A 11 -33.48 43.06 22.28
N LEU A 12 -33.15 41.83 21.89
CA LEU A 12 -31.81 41.40 21.51
C LEU A 12 -31.98 40.33 20.44
N GLY A 13 -31.58 40.66 19.22
CA GLY A 13 -31.48 39.69 18.13
C GLY A 13 -30.41 38.67 18.45
N ALA A 14 -30.75 37.40 18.28
CA ALA A 14 -29.80 36.31 18.21
C ALA A 14 -30.29 35.32 17.15
N CYS A 15 -29.36 34.91 16.31
CA CYS A 15 -29.47 34.04 15.15
C CYS A 15 -30.43 32.85 15.35
N THR A 16 -31.39 32.69 14.44
CA THR A 16 -32.05 31.40 14.22
C THR A 16 -31.09 30.53 13.41
N ALA A 17 -30.32 29.70 14.09
CA ALA A 17 -29.87 28.44 13.52
C ALA A 17 -31.12 27.53 13.46
N SER A 18 -31.62 27.27 12.26
CA SER A 18 -32.57 26.17 12.06
C SER A 18 -31.78 24.87 12.17
N GLY A 19 -32.07 24.11 13.22
CA GLY A 19 -31.55 22.76 13.42
C GLY A 19 -31.98 21.83 12.30
N GLY A 20 -31.00 21.08 11.81
CA GLY A 20 -31.17 19.77 11.19
C GLY A 20 -30.32 18.80 12.00
N ASP A 21 -30.90 18.29 13.08
CA ASP A 21 -30.40 17.13 13.83
C ASP A 21 -31.20 15.92 13.32
N GLY A 22 -30.50 14.93 12.77
CA GLY A 22 -31.06 13.70 12.21
C GLY A 22 -30.50 13.43 10.82
N LEU A 23 -29.89 12.27 10.62
CA LEU A 23 -29.36 11.83 9.33
C LEU A 23 -30.47 11.76 8.29
N ASP A 24 -30.56 12.79 7.46
CA ASP A 24 -31.35 12.75 6.23
C ASP A 24 -30.48 12.06 5.17
N PHE A 25 -30.80 10.82 4.84
CA PHE A 25 -30.50 10.24 3.53
C PHE A 25 -31.76 10.37 2.65
N PRO A 26 -31.91 11.46 1.88
CA PRO A 26 -32.81 11.49 0.74
C PRO A 26 -32.00 11.61 -0.56
N VAL A 27 -32.15 10.58 -1.37
CA VAL A 27 -32.03 10.68 -2.83
C VAL A 27 -33.13 11.64 -3.28
N ASP A 28 -32.81 12.79 -3.87
CA ASP A 28 -33.77 13.50 -4.71
C ASP A 28 -33.07 14.12 -5.93
N ASP A 29 -33.53 13.64 -7.10
CA ASP A 29 -33.36 14.14 -8.47
C ASP A 29 -32.04 13.98 -9.25
N ALA A 30 -31.16 13.03 -8.91
CA ALA A 30 -30.15 12.57 -9.86
C ALA A 30 -30.37 11.08 -10.23
N PRO A 31 -30.94 10.76 -11.40
CA PRO A 31 -30.98 9.39 -11.87
C PRO A 31 -29.54 8.93 -12.17
N GLY A 32 -29.04 7.94 -11.42
CA GLY A 32 -27.89 7.11 -11.82
C GLY A 32 -26.60 7.17 -10.99
N GLY A 33 -26.48 7.96 -9.91
CA GLY A 33 -25.22 8.00 -9.14
C GLY A 33 -25.06 6.84 -8.15
N LYS A 34 -24.05 5.97 -8.29
CA LYS A 34 -23.72 4.95 -7.26
C LYS A 34 -23.06 5.63 -6.05
N THR A 35 -23.50 5.24 -4.86
CA THR A 35 -23.33 5.91 -3.56
C THR A 35 -21.98 5.63 -2.89
N ASP A 36 -21.43 6.66 -2.21
CA ASP A 36 -20.33 6.77 -1.22
C ASP A 36 -19.11 5.83 -1.31
N VAL A 37 -17.91 6.36 -1.03
CA VAL A 37 -16.78 5.49 -0.66
C VAL A 37 -17.04 5.06 0.77
N PHE A 38 -17.53 3.84 0.93
CA PHE A 38 -17.92 3.29 2.22
C PHE A 38 -16.78 3.46 3.24
N GLY A 39 -17.08 4.13 4.35
CA GLY A 39 -16.25 4.03 5.54
C GLY A 39 -16.10 2.57 5.96
N ARG A 40 -14.99 2.21 6.63
CA ARG A 40 -14.74 0.82 7.04
C ARG A 40 -15.92 0.19 7.79
N ARG A 41 -16.62 0.93 8.65
CA ARG A 41 -17.85 0.49 9.32
C ARG A 41 -18.97 0.05 8.37
N LEU A 42 -19.09 0.70 7.21
CA LEU A 42 -20.08 0.35 6.18
C LEU A 42 -19.60 -0.82 5.32
N ALA A 43 -18.31 -0.89 4.99
CA ALA A 43 -17.74 -2.02 4.25
C ALA A 43 -17.73 -3.31 5.07
N GLY A 44 -17.49 -3.19 6.38
CA GLY A 44 -17.34 -4.32 7.30
C GLY A 44 -16.04 -5.09 7.10
N VAL A 45 -16.10 -6.39 7.38
CA VAL A 45 -15.01 -7.33 7.10
C VAL A 45 -14.85 -7.46 5.59
N ALA A 46 -13.61 -7.31 5.12
CA ALA A 46 -13.28 -7.43 3.72
C ALA A 46 -13.53 -8.86 3.21
N ALA A 47 -14.08 -8.99 2.01
CA ALA A 47 -14.33 -10.28 1.39
C ALA A 47 -13.03 -10.91 0.85
N ASP A 48 -12.82 -12.20 1.13
CA ASP A 48 -11.62 -12.93 0.70
C ASP A 48 -11.53 -13.09 -0.83
N PHE A 49 -10.32 -13.27 -1.33
CA PHE A 49 -10.04 -13.65 -2.71
C PHE A 49 -9.71 -15.14 -2.77
N THR A 50 -10.44 -15.92 -3.57
CA THR A 50 -10.14 -17.34 -3.76
C THR A 50 -9.23 -17.55 -4.97
N PRO A 51 -7.96 -17.96 -4.79
CA PRO A 51 -7.02 -18.12 -5.90
C PRO A 51 -7.32 -19.37 -6.71
N ASN A 52 -6.90 -19.39 -7.98
CA ASN A 52 -6.85 -20.60 -8.78
C ASN A 52 -5.64 -21.45 -8.34
N PRO A 53 -5.87 -22.62 -7.70
CA PRO A 53 -4.79 -23.42 -7.14
C PRO A 53 -3.86 -24.04 -8.20
N LEU A 54 -4.29 -24.09 -9.47
CA LEU A 54 -3.53 -24.69 -10.57
C LEU A 54 -2.73 -23.65 -11.36
N LEU A 55 -2.95 -22.35 -11.13
CA LEU A 55 -2.38 -21.32 -11.99
C LEU A 55 -0.84 -21.31 -11.97
N ARG A 56 -0.24 -21.64 -10.82
CA ARG A 56 1.22 -21.76 -10.66
C ARG A 56 1.82 -22.90 -11.49
N GLU A 57 1.06 -23.93 -11.82
CA GLU A 57 1.53 -25.04 -12.67
C GLU A 57 1.64 -24.63 -14.15
N ASP A 58 0.94 -23.57 -14.55
CA ASP A 58 0.87 -23.08 -15.93
C ASP A 58 1.78 -21.87 -16.20
N GLU A 59 2.74 -21.57 -15.32
CA GLU A 59 3.58 -20.36 -15.42
C GLU A 59 4.31 -20.24 -16.77
N ASP A 60 4.88 -21.34 -17.27
CA ASP A 60 5.55 -21.36 -18.58
C ASP A 60 4.56 -21.14 -19.73
N ARG A 61 3.37 -21.74 -19.64
CA ARG A 61 2.32 -21.56 -20.65
C ARG A 61 1.83 -20.12 -20.69
N LEU A 62 1.69 -19.47 -19.53
CA LEU A 62 1.35 -18.05 -19.46
C LEU A 62 2.38 -17.21 -20.22
N ARG A 63 3.67 -17.58 -20.23
CA ARG A 63 4.74 -16.85 -20.94
C ARG A 63 4.72 -17.05 -22.45
N GLU A 64 4.30 -18.23 -22.92
CA GLU A 64 4.37 -18.63 -24.34
C GLU A 64 3.04 -18.49 -25.10
N ASP A 65 1.93 -18.28 -24.39
CA ASP A 65 0.59 -18.21 -24.97
C ASP A 65 -0.16 -16.97 -24.47
N LEU A 66 -0.10 -15.89 -25.25
CA LEU A 66 -0.76 -14.63 -24.89
C LEU A 66 -2.29 -14.80 -24.82
N ARG A 67 -2.87 -15.68 -25.65
CA ARG A 67 -4.31 -15.97 -25.58
C ARG A 67 -4.67 -16.57 -24.24
N TYR A 68 -3.94 -17.60 -23.82
CA TYR A 68 -4.14 -18.19 -22.50
C TYR A 68 -3.92 -17.18 -21.37
N ARG A 69 -2.86 -16.36 -21.45
CA ARG A 69 -2.61 -15.30 -20.46
C ARG A 69 -3.79 -14.33 -20.34
N ARG A 70 -4.37 -13.91 -21.46
CA ARG A 70 -5.54 -13.00 -21.47
C ARG A 70 -6.81 -13.67 -20.96
N GLU A 71 -7.04 -14.94 -21.29
CA GLU A 71 -8.16 -15.73 -20.74
C GLU A 71 -8.09 -15.81 -19.21
N VAL A 72 -6.91 -16.14 -18.67
CA VAL A 72 -6.67 -16.14 -17.22
C VAL A 72 -6.88 -14.75 -16.64
N ALA A 73 -6.32 -13.70 -17.26
CA ALA A 73 -6.45 -12.34 -16.75
C ALA A 73 -7.91 -11.86 -16.71
N TRP A 74 -8.73 -12.17 -17.72
CA TRP A 74 -10.16 -11.88 -17.69
C TRP A 74 -10.88 -12.65 -16.57
N ALA A 75 -10.52 -13.92 -16.33
CA ALA A 75 -11.10 -14.72 -15.25
C ALA A 75 -10.71 -14.17 -13.86
N THR A 76 -9.43 -13.84 -13.65
CA THR A 76 -8.93 -13.22 -12.41
C THR A 76 -9.58 -11.86 -12.18
N ALA A 77 -9.65 -11.01 -13.21
CA ALA A 77 -10.34 -9.72 -13.12
C ALA A 77 -11.81 -9.90 -12.73
N ARG A 78 -12.53 -10.84 -13.36
CA ARG A 78 -13.92 -11.14 -12.99
C ARG A 78 -14.06 -11.52 -11.52
N HIS A 79 -13.16 -12.34 -10.99
CA HIS A 79 -13.21 -12.77 -9.59
C HIS A 79 -12.99 -11.62 -8.59
N VAL A 80 -12.09 -10.71 -8.93
CA VAL A 80 -11.86 -9.46 -8.18
C VAL A 80 -13.06 -8.52 -8.25
N LEU A 81 -13.79 -8.52 -9.37
CA LEU A 81 -14.96 -7.68 -9.62
C LEU A 81 -16.29 -8.32 -9.19
N GLU A 82 -16.27 -9.57 -8.75
CA GLU A 82 -17.47 -10.33 -8.39
C GLU A 82 -18.28 -9.56 -7.33
N PRO A 83 -19.61 -9.43 -7.49
CA PRO A 83 -20.46 -8.82 -6.50
C PRO A 83 -20.44 -9.63 -5.20
N VAL A 84 -20.21 -8.94 -4.08
CA VAL A 84 -20.29 -9.49 -2.72
C VAL A 84 -21.18 -8.60 -1.86
N PRO A 85 -21.90 -9.19 -0.90
CA PRO A 85 -22.79 -8.42 -0.05
C PRO A 85 -22.00 -7.43 0.83
N LEU A 86 -22.52 -6.21 0.97
CA LEU A 86 -21.98 -5.19 1.84
C LEU A 86 -22.32 -5.46 3.31
N LEU A 87 -21.69 -6.48 3.90
CA LEU A 87 -22.03 -7.01 5.23
C LEU A 87 -21.95 -5.97 6.36
N GLY A 88 -21.00 -5.02 6.29
CA GLY A 88 -20.89 -3.96 7.30
C GLY A 88 -22.13 -3.06 7.36
N LEU A 89 -22.82 -2.85 6.24
CA LEU A 89 -24.07 -2.10 6.20
C LEU A 89 -25.20 -2.88 6.91
N ALA A 90 -25.30 -4.19 6.67
CA ALA A 90 -26.29 -5.04 7.33
C ALA A 90 -26.14 -5.00 8.86
N GLU A 91 -24.92 -5.27 9.36
CA GLU A 91 -24.60 -5.22 10.79
C GLU A 91 -24.81 -3.83 11.41
N THR A 92 -24.47 -2.77 10.66
CA THR A 92 -24.69 -1.40 11.11
C THR A 92 -26.18 -1.07 11.22
N THR A 93 -27.02 -1.53 10.29
CA THR A 93 -28.48 -1.28 10.34
C THR A 93 -29.18 -2.02 11.49
N GLU A 94 -28.65 -3.17 11.93
CA GLU A 94 -29.17 -3.86 13.12
C GLU A 94 -28.88 -3.09 14.42
N THR A 95 -27.77 -2.36 14.46
CA THR A 95 -27.25 -1.70 15.68
C THR A 95 -27.55 -0.20 15.74
N ASP A 96 -27.86 0.43 14.62
CA ASP A 96 -28.18 1.86 14.50
C ASP A 96 -29.62 2.07 14.00
N PRO A 97 -30.58 2.39 14.87
CA PRO A 97 -32.00 2.50 14.51
C PRO A 97 -32.32 3.69 13.57
N GLU A 98 -31.36 4.59 13.34
CA GLU A 98 -31.46 5.68 12.36
C GLU A 98 -31.07 5.23 10.94
N LEU A 99 -30.24 4.19 10.80
CA LEU A 99 -29.87 3.60 9.50
C LEU A 99 -30.85 2.47 9.16
N ARG A 100 -31.76 2.75 8.22
CA ARG A 100 -32.73 1.76 7.73
C ARG A 100 -32.41 1.43 6.29
N LEU A 101 -32.19 0.14 6.01
CA LEU A 101 -32.37 -0.36 4.66
C LEU A 101 -33.85 -0.20 4.30
N GLU A 102 -34.15 0.21 3.07
CA GLU A 102 -35.49 0.01 2.53
C GLU A 102 -35.82 -1.50 2.61
N GLU A 103 -37.09 -1.90 2.68
CA GLU A 103 -37.44 -3.34 2.62
C GLU A 103 -36.77 -3.98 1.39
N GLY A 104 -35.71 -4.78 1.59
CA GLY A 104 -34.84 -5.21 0.49
C GLY A 104 -33.57 -5.96 0.94
N GLU A 105 -32.86 -6.51 -0.05
CA GLU A 105 -31.59 -7.23 0.11
C GLU A 105 -30.42 -6.26 0.38
N VAL A 106 -29.39 -6.74 1.10
CA VAL A 106 -28.14 -6.01 1.31
C VAL A 106 -27.52 -5.72 -0.07
N PRO A 107 -27.13 -4.47 -0.38
CA PRO A 107 -26.51 -4.15 -1.66
C PRO A 107 -25.22 -4.94 -1.87
N ASP A 108 -25.00 -5.39 -3.09
CA ASP A 108 -23.72 -5.96 -3.50
C ASP A 108 -22.78 -4.86 -4.02
N VAL A 109 -21.49 -5.03 -3.73
CA VAL A 109 -20.40 -4.22 -4.28
C VAL A 109 -19.36 -5.14 -4.91
N ALA A 110 -18.52 -4.61 -5.81
CA ALA A 110 -17.40 -5.40 -6.31
C ALA A 110 -16.49 -5.81 -5.13
N ARG A 111 -16.09 -7.09 -5.07
CA ARG A 111 -15.28 -7.68 -3.97
C ARG A 111 -14.15 -6.79 -3.50
N TRP A 112 -13.35 -6.27 -4.43
CA TRP A 112 -12.21 -5.40 -4.13
C TRP A 112 -12.56 -4.10 -3.40
N MET A 113 -13.79 -3.59 -3.52
CA MET A 113 -14.24 -2.39 -2.82
C MET A 113 -14.40 -2.61 -1.32
N THR A 114 -14.46 -3.86 -0.87
CA THR A 114 -14.48 -4.21 0.55
C THR A 114 -13.08 -4.27 1.16
N TRP A 115 -12.02 -4.30 0.34
CA TRP A 115 -10.63 -4.51 0.78
C TRP A 115 -10.05 -3.33 1.54
N TYR A 116 -8.91 -3.54 2.19
CA TYR A 116 -8.31 -2.61 3.13
C TYR A 116 -7.56 -1.49 2.42
N GLY A 117 -7.72 -0.24 2.85
CA GLY A 117 -6.88 0.87 2.43
C GLY A 117 -5.79 1.20 3.46
N ILE A 118 -4.89 2.12 3.15
CA ILE A 118 -3.82 2.52 4.10
C ILE A 118 -4.33 3.03 5.45
N ASP A 119 -5.48 3.72 5.47
CA ASP A 119 -6.07 4.19 6.73
C ASP A 119 -6.56 3.01 7.60
N ASP A 120 -6.97 1.89 7.00
CA ASP A 120 -7.28 0.65 7.73
C ASP A 120 -6.01 0.02 8.28
N LEU A 121 -5.00 -0.18 7.43
CA LEU A 121 -3.73 -0.78 7.84
C LEU A 121 -3.11 0.02 9.00
N ARG A 122 -3.15 1.36 8.93
CA ARG A 122 -2.67 2.22 10.00
C ARG A 122 -3.41 1.96 11.32
N ARG A 123 -4.75 1.93 11.31
CA ARG A 123 -5.53 1.70 12.53
C ARG A 123 -5.22 0.33 13.14
N VAL A 124 -5.20 -0.70 12.29
CA VAL A 124 -4.89 -2.06 12.71
C VAL A 124 -3.49 -2.13 13.32
N PHE A 125 -2.49 -1.54 12.67
CA PHE A 125 -1.13 -1.50 13.20
C PHE A 125 -1.02 -0.77 14.53
N GLN A 126 -1.63 0.41 14.62
CA GLN A 126 -1.64 1.22 15.85
C GLN A 126 -2.24 0.43 17.01
N GLN A 127 -3.37 -0.22 16.78
CA GLN A 127 -4.00 -1.07 17.78
C GLN A 127 -3.11 -2.24 18.21
N LEU A 128 -2.48 -2.93 17.25
CA LEU A 128 -1.58 -4.05 17.52
C LEU A 128 -0.36 -3.61 18.32
N TYR A 129 0.27 -2.50 17.92
CA TYR A 129 1.50 -2.03 18.52
C TYR A 129 1.27 -1.36 19.89
N GLU A 130 0.17 -0.61 20.05
CA GLU A 130 -0.26 -0.06 21.35
C GLU A 130 -0.60 -1.18 22.34
N GLY A 131 -1.26 -2.23 21.85
CA GLY A 131 -1.64 -3.40 22.65
C GLY A 131 -0.49 -4.34 23.02
N ALA A 132 0.67 -4.21 22.39
CA ALA A 132 1.85 -5.00 22.71
C ALA A 132 2.51 -4.54 24.02
N GLU A 133 3.04 -5.48 24.79
CA GLU A 133 3.78 -5.16 26.02
C GLU A 133 5.07 -4.40 25.69
N PRO A 134 5.54 -3.49 26.58
CA PRO A 134 6.80 -2.78 26.34
C PRO A 134 7.98 -3.70 26.03
N SER A 135 8.05 -4.86 26.70
CA SER A 135 9.09 -5.87 26.44
C SER A 135 8.99 -6.48 25.04
N GLU A 136 7.78 -6.64 24.50
CA GLU A 136 7.52 -7.14 23.14
C GLU A 136 7.87 -6.07 22.09
N ARG A 137 7.53 -4.81 22.34
CA ARG A 137 7.86 -3.67 21.45
C ARG A 137 9.36 -3.46 21.32
N VAL A 138 10.10 -3.57 22.43
CA VAL A 138 11.57 -3.42 22.46
C VAL A 138 12.27 -4.46 21.59
N VAL A 139 11.78 -5.70 21.61
CA VAL A 139 12.33 -6.80 20.81
C VAL A 139 11.65 -6.92 19.44
N ARG A 140 10.64 -6.09 19.18
CA ARG A 140 9.79 -6.09 17.98
C ARG A 140 9.24 -7.49 17.71
N ALA A 141 8.66 -8.09 18.75
CA ALA A 141 8.08 -9.42 18.66
C ALA A 141 7.02 -9.45 17.54
N PRO A 142 6.94 -10.55 16.77
CA PRO A 142 5.83 -10.76 15.83
C PRO A 142 4.50 -10.72 16.56
N PHE A 143 3.48 -10.13 15.93
CA PHE A 143 2.12 -10.19 16.47
C PHE A 143 1.58 -11.62 16.38
N THR A 144 0.73 -12.00 17.34
CA THR A 144 0.04 -13.28 17.30
C THR A 144 -1.14 -13.25 16.32
N ASP A 145 -1.49 -14.40 15.76
CA ASP A 145 -2.63 -14.51 14.83
C ASP A 145 -3.94 -14.01 15.45
N ASP A 146 -4.18 -14.36 16.72
CA ASP A 146 -5.36 -13.93 17.48
C ASP A 146 -5.42 -12.41 17.66
N ALA A 147 -4.27 -11.76 17.89
CA ALA A 147 -4.18 -10.30 18.00
C ALA A 147 -4.49 -9.63 16.66
N ILE A 148 -3.90 -10.12 15.56
CA ILE A 148 -4.16 -9.63 14.20
C ILE A 148 -5.64 -9.75 13.86
N ASP A 149 -6.23 -10.93 14.10
CA ASP A 149 -7.64 -11.19 13.86
C ASP A 149 -8.55 -10.29 14.70
N ALA A 150 -8.22 -10.07 15.97
CA ALA A 150 -8.96 -9.16 16.84
C ALA A 150 -8.90 -7.71 16.33
N ALA A 151 -7.72 -7.25 15.90
CA ALA A 151 -7.53 -5.90 15.39
C ALA A 151 -8.29 -5.66 14.08
N PHE A 152 -8.32 -6.62 13.15
CA PHE A 152 -9.12 -6.49 11.93
C PHE A 152 -10.63 -6.51 12.21
N ARG A 153 -11.10 -7.33 13.16
CA ARG A 153 -12.52 -7.32 13.59
C ARG A 153 -12.90 -5.99 14.23
N GLU A 154 -12.05 -5.45 15.10
CA GLU A 154 -12.30 -4.15 15.71
C GLU A 154 -12.30 -3.05 14.65
N ASN A 155 -11.31 -3.04 13.74
CA ASN A 155 -11.25 -2.10 12.64
C ASN A 155 -12.53 -2.14 11.78
N ALA A 156 -13.10 -3.32 11.51
CA ALA A 156 -14.37 -3.46 10.78
C ALA A 156 -15.56 -2.73 11.45
N THR A 157 -15.51 -2.55 12.77
CA THR A 157 -16.54 -1.81 13.54
C THR A 157 -16.12 -0.39 13.90
N ALA A 158 -14.88 -0.01 13.61
CA ALA A 158 -14.34 1.28 13.97
C ALA A 158 -15.14 2.40 13.27
N LEU A 159 -15.66 3.33 14.08
CA LEU A 159 -16.27 4.54 13.56
C LEU A 159 -15.27 5.21 12.62
N ASP A 160 -15.77 5.58 11.45
CA ASP A 160 -15.00 6.25 10.43
C ASP A 160 -14.52 7.60 11.00
N ARG A 161 -13.37 7.60 11.66
CA ARG A 161 -12.64 8.81 12.06
C ARG A 161 -11.84 9.32 10.87
N SER A 162 -12.37 9.23 9.65
CA SER A 162 -11.93 10.14 8.60
C SER A 162 -12.44 11.54 8.92
N ARG A 163 -11.83 12.16 9.93
CA ARG A 163 -11.99 13.59 10.22
C ARG A 163 -11.21 14.46 9.25
N ARG A 164 -10.64 13.90 8.16
CA ARG A 164 -10.14 14.65 7.00
C ARG A 164 -9.53 13.74 5.93
N TRP A 165 -10.20 13.69 4.77
CA TRP A 165 -9.51 13.94 3.51
C TRP A 165 -10.38 14.76 2.52
N PRO A 166 -10.40 16.11 2.59
CA PRO A 166 -10.89 16.87 1.43
C PRO A 166 -9.95 17.95 0.87
N LEU A 167 -8.97 18.48 1.60
CA LEU A 167 -8.04 19.49 1.07
C LEU A 167 -6.81 19.66 1.96
N GLU A 168 -7.01 19.67 3.28
CA GLU A 168 -5.94 19.98 4.24
C GLU A 168 -4.85 18.90 4.34
N ARG A 169 -5.21 17.61 4.23
CA ARG A 169 -4.24 16.50 4.21
C ARG A 169 -3.49 16.43 2.87
N TYR A 170 -4.14 16.83 1.78
CA TYR A 170 -3.49 17.03 0.48
C TYR A 170 -2.51 18.21 0.54
N LEU A 171 -2.92 19.36 1.12
CA LEU A 171 -2.05 20.53 1.26
C LEU A 171 -0.86 20.28 2.19
N GLN A 172 -1.05 19.62 3.34
CA GLN A 172 0.04 19.23 4.24
C GLN A 172 1.01 18.25 3.58
N HIS A 173 0.51 17.36 2.72
CA HIS A 173 1.35 16.42 2.02
C HIS A 173 2.09 17.10 0.85
N VAL A 174 1.42 17.94 0.07
CA VAL A 174 2.04 18.84 -0.94
C VAL A 174 3.10 19.74 -0.31
N GLU A 175 2.88 20.23 0.91
CA GLU A 175 3.85 21.03 1.68
C GLU A 175 5.06 20.20 2.13
N MET A 176 4.91 18.89 2.34
CA MET A 176 6.01 17.96 2.60
C MET A 176 6.76 17.51 1.32
N LEU A 177 6.20 17.71 0.13
CA LEU A 177 6.77 17.29 -1.16
C LEU A 177 7.80 18.29 -1.73
N GLY A 178 8.15 19.35 -0.99
CA GLY A 178 9.23 20.29 -1.32
C GLY A 178 8.75 21.58 -2.01
N THR A 179 9.71 22.40 -2.47
CA THR A 179 9.46 23.72 -3.07
C THR A 179 9.35 23.66 -4.60
N CYS A 180 8.31 24.27 -5.16
CA CYS A 180 8.08 24.38 -6.61
C CYS A 180 9.20 25.12 -7.36
N PRO A 181 9.56 24.72 -8.60
CA PRO A 181 10.44 25.50 -9.46
C PRO A 181 9.87 26.90 -9.78
N GLU A 182 10.74 27.90 -9.93
CA GLU A 182 10.34 29.25 -10.32
C GLU A 182 9.59 29.25 -11.67
N GLY A 183 8.45 29.94 -11.72
CA GLY A 183 7.63 30.09 -12.94
C GLY A 183 6.52 29.05 -13.12
N VAL A 184 6.42 28.04 -12.25
CA VAL A 184 5.31 27.07 -12.25
C VAL A 184 4.16 27.59 -11.39
N SER A 185 2.92 27.54 -11.88
CA SER A 185 1.75 27.96 -11.08
C SER A 185 1.50 26.99 -9.92
N GLU A 186 0.94 27.46 -8.81
CA GLU A 186 0.64 26.63 -7.63
C GLU A 186 -0.26 25.42 -7.97
N ALA A 187 -1.23 25.59 -8.88
CA ALA A 187 -2.10 24.52 -9.35
C ALA A 187 -1.41 23.52 -10.28
N GLU A 188 -0.42 23.96 -11.06
CA GLU A 188 0.41 23.10 -11.90
C GLU A 188 1.45 22.35 -11.05
N CYS A 189 2.02 23.02 -10.05
CA CYS A 189 2.96 22.43 -9.12
C CYS A 189 2.28 21.37 -8.25
N ALA A 190 1.12 21.69 -7.64
CA ALA A 190 0.37 20.72 -6.86
C ALA A 190 -0.05 19.50 -7.71
N ARG A 191 -0.34 19.70 -9.01
CA ARG A 191 -0.61 18.61 -9.96
C ARG A 191 0.62 17.75 -10.26
N ARG A 192 1.79 18.33 -10.51
CA ARG A 192 3.06 17.60 -10.71
C ARG A 192 3.51 16.85 -9.45
N LEU A 193 3.30 17.46 -8.28
CA LEU A 193 3.60 16.81 -7.01
C LEU A 193 2.58 15.68 -6.70
N ASN A 194 1.34 15.81 -7.17
CA ASN A 194 0.31 14.76 -7.11
C ASN A 194 0.49 13.64 -8.17
N SER A 195 1.07 13.93 -9.33
CA SER A 195 1.46 12.92 -10.31
C SER A 195 2.61 12.05 -9.78
N ASN A 196 3.57 12.65 -9.06
CA ASN A 196 4.60 11.90 -8.31
C ASN A 196 4.04 10.96 -7.24
N PHE A 197 2.87 11.28 -6.68
CA PHE A 197 2.20 10.49 -5.65
C PHE A 197 1.49 9.24 -6.21
N SER A 198 0.99 9.30 -7.44
CA SER A 198 0.12 8.26 -8.01
C SER A 198 0.71 7.50 -9.20
N GLY A 199 1.71 8.05 -9.89
CA GLY A 199 2.12 7.55 -11.21
C GLY A 199 1.14 7.89 -12.34
N SER A 200 0.03 8.59 -12.08
CA SER A 200 -1.04 8.89 -13.04
C SER A 200 -1.00 10.31 -13.60
N THR A 201 -1.40 10.47 -14.88
CA THR A 201 -1.54 11.75 -15.60
C THR A 201 -2.78 12.55 -15.16
N VAL A 202 -3.82 11.90 -14.61
CA VAL A 202 -5.10 12.53 -14.24
C VAL A 202 -5.80 11.81 -13.08
N GLY A 203 -6.11 12.52 -12.00
CA GLY A 203 -6.99 12.04 -10.91
C GLY A 203 -6.27 11.60 -9.64
N ASN A 204 -6.94 10.78 -8.81
CA ASN A 204 -6.44 10.26 -7.53
C ASN A 204 -6.29 8.74 -7.58
N ALA A 205 -5.09 8.22 -7.30
CA ALA A 205 -4.86 6.79 -7.11
C ALA A 205 -5.16 6.36 -5.67
N ARG A 206 -5.75 5.17 -5.50
CA ARG A 206 -5.90 4.48 -4.22
C ARG A 206 -5.38 3.06 -4.33
N ILE A 207 -4.57 2.64 -3.36
CA ILE A 207 -4.17 1.24 -3.22
C ILE A 207 -5.11 0.54 -2.24
N LEU A 208 -5.54 -0.66 -2.61
CA LEU A 208 -6.32 -1.53 -1.73
C LEU A 208 -5.63 -2.89 -1.62
N TYR A 209 -5.72 -3.46 -0.43
CA TYR A 209 -5.03 -4.67 -0.01
C TYR A 209 -6.07 -5.73 0.34
N SER A 210 -6.03 -6.88 -0.34
CA SER A 210 -6.84 -8.04 0.02
C SER A 210 -6.62 -8.43 1.50
N PRO A 211 -7.54 -9.18 2.13
CA PRO A 211 -7.36 -9.65 3.50
C PRO A 211 -6.02 -10.36 3.73
N ALA A 212 -5.63 -11.22 2.79
CA ALA A 212 -4.38 -11.96 2.86
C ALA A 212 -3.15 -11.05 2.73
N THR A 213 -3.19 -10.07 1.81
CA THR A 213 -2.12 -9.06 1.71
C THR A 213 -1.99 -8.25 2.99
N ALA A 214 -3.12 -7.74 3.51
CA ALA A 214 -3.15 -6.90 4.71
C ALA A 214 -2.60 -7.65 5.93
N ARG A 215 -3.01 -8.90 6.13
CA ARG A 215 -2.50 -9.79 7.18
C ARG A 215 -1.00 -10.04 7.03
N HIS A 216 -0.54 -10.40 5.83
CA HIS A 216 0.87 -10.69 5.58
C HIS A 216 1.79 -9.51 5.93
N VAL A 217 1.31 -8.28 5.68
CA VAL A 217 2.03 -7.04 6.04
C VAL A 217 2.12 -6.85 7.55
N MET A 218 1.06 -7.16 8.30
CA MET A 218 1.10 -7.10 9.78
C MET A 218 2.05 -8.16 10.35
N GLU A 219 2.02 -9.38 9.82
CA GLU A 219 2.90 -10.47 10.25
C GLU A 219 4.38 -10.16 9.99
N SER A 220 4.66 -9.37 8.95
CA SER A 220 6.03 -9.09 8.48
C SER A 220 6.54 -7.70 8.89
N TYR A 221 5.86 -6.98 9.81
CA TYR A 221 6.17 -5.57 10.07
C TYR A 221 7.62 -5.32 10.53
N GLY A 222 8.17 -6.19 11.37
CA GLY A 222 9.54 -6.08 11.90
C GLY A 222 10.58 -6.15 10.78
N PRO A 223 10.65 -7.28 10.04
CA PRO A 223 11.54 -7.45 8.88
C PRO A 223 11.36 -6.38 7.81
N VAL A 224 10.11 -6.01 7.49
CA VAL A 224 9.82 -4.94 6.51
C VAL A 224 10.40 -3.61 6.99
N ARG A 225 10.25 -3.27 8.27
CA ARG A 225 10.82 -2.04 8.84
C ARG A 225 12.34 -2.07 8.83
N ASP A 226 12.97 -3.19 9.17
CA ASP A 226 14.44 -3.33 9.11
C ASP A 226 14.95 -3.16 7.68
N CYS A 227 14.33 -3.84 6.70
CA CYS A 227 14.67 -3.73 5.29
C CYS A 227 14.60 -2.29 4.76
N LEU A 228 13.63 -1.52 5.27
CA LEU A 228 13.34 -0.16 4.81
C LEU A 228 14.05 0.93 5.63
N ALA A 229 14.55 0.60 6.82
CA ALA A 229 15.35 1.48 7.66
C ALA A 229 16.84 1.48 7.28
N GLU A 230 17.37 0.35 6.81
CA GLU A 230 18.75 0.22 6.31
C GLU A 230 18.83 0.37 4.77
N GLY A 231 17.69 0.30 4.08
CA GLY A 231 17.50 0.62 2.66
C GLY A 231 17.71 -0.57 1.71
N LEU A 232 16.84 -0.69 0.71
CA LEU A 232 17.15 -1.39 -0.55
C LEU A 232 18.42 -0.83 -1.22
N ASP A 233 18.74 0.41 -0.89
CA ASP A 233 19.86 1.19 -1.39
C ASP A 233 21.21 0.66 -0.88
N ALA A 234 21.26 0.10 0.34
CA ALA A 234 22.46 -0.52 0.91
C ALA A 234 22.61 -1.99 0.50
N ALA A 235 21.50 -2.72 0.34
CA ALA A 235 21.49 -4.09 -0.15
C ALA A 235 21.85 -4.16 -1.64
N GLY A 236 21.54 -3.11 -2.41
CA GLY A 236 21.73 -3.06 -3.84
C GLY A 236 20.64 -3.86 -4.57
N ILE A 237 20.08 -3.24 -5.62
CA ILE A 237 19.07 -3.83 -6.52
C ILE A 237 19.44 -5.20 -7.11
N THR A 238 20.70 -5.59 -7.08
CA THR A 238 21.18 -6.88 -7.62
C THR A 238 21.27 -8.02 -6.60
N THR A 239 21.02 -7.75 -5.31
CA THR A 239 21.12 -8.78 -4.28
C THR A 239 20.03 -9.82 -4.43
N ALA A 240 20.43 -11.08 -4.62
CA ALA A 240 19.54 -12.22 -4.72
C ALA A 240 18.91 -12.56 -3.36
N PRO A 241 17.75 -13.25 -3.33
CA PRO A 241 17.20 -13.78 -2.09
C PRO A 241 18.20 -14.71 -1.37
N ALA A 242 18.07 -14.82 -0.05
CA ALA A 242 18.97 -15.64 0.75
C ALA A 242 18.90 -17.16 0.44
N SER A 243 17.83 -17.62 -0.21
CA SER A 243 17.65 -19.02 -0.64
C SER A 243 16.64 -19.10 -1.81
N ASP A 244 16.58 -20.25 -2.48
CA ASP A 244 15.58 -20.52 -3.53
C ASP A 244 14.14 -20.58 -2.99
N GLU A 245 13.96 -20.75 -1.68
CA GLU A 245 12.65 -20.69 -1.00
C GLU A 245 12.28 -19.26 -0.58
N ASN A 246 13.27 -18.38 -0.48
CA ASN A 246 13.05 -16.97 -0.24
C ASN A 246 12.85 -16.25 -1.59
N PHE A 247 11.81 -15.43 -1.68
CA PHE A 247 11.39 -14.76 -2.91
C PHE A 247 11.70 -13.25 -2.88
N THR A 248 12.20 -12.73 -1.76
CA THR A 248 12.48 -11.29 -1.54
C THR A 248 13.47 -11.08 -0.39
N THR A 249 14.11 -9.93 -0.32
CA THR A 249 15.01 -9.59 0.78
C THR A 249 14.29 -9.02 2.01
N CYS A 250 13.06 -8.51 1.86
CA CYS A 250 12.37 -7.76 2.91
C CYS A 250 11.30 -8.54 3.70
N PHE A 251 10.94 -9.74 3.24
CA PHE A 251 9.91 -10.57 3.86
C PHE A 251 10.49 -11.94 4.19
N GLU A 252 10.08 -12.50 5.34
CA GLU A 252 10.52 -13.82 5.78
C GLU A 252 9.81 -14.96 5.04
N ARG A 253 8.63 -14.70 4.44
CA ARG A 253 7.74 -15.69 3.83
C ARG A 253 7.10 -15.13 2.55
N GLU A 254 6.82 -16.01 1.58
CA GLU A 254 6.06 -15.65 0.37
C GLU A 254 4.70 -15.04 0.72
N PHE A 255 4.31 -13.99 -0.02
CA PHE A 255 2.91 -13.57 0.00
C PHE A 255 2.03 -14.78 -0.34
N PRO A 256 0.94 -15.00 0.39
CA PRO A 256 0.07 -16.14 0.14
C PRO A 256 -0.63 -15.98 -1.23
N THR A 257 -1.07 -17.08 -1.83
CA THR A 257 -1.62 -17.08 -3.21
C THR A 257 -2.90 -16.27 -3.36
N ASP A 258 -3.61 -16.05 -2.26
CA ASP A 258 -4.80 -15.20 -2.17
C ASP A 258 -4.48 -13.71 -1.97
N ALA A 259 -3.19 -13.33 -1.94
CA ALA A 259 -2.78 -11.94 -1.87
C ALA A 259 -3.05 -11.22 -3.21
N VAL A 260 -3.83 -10.14 -3.11
CA VAL A 260 -4.10 -9.21 -4.21
C VAL A 260 -3.85 -7.78 -3.77
N LEU A 261 -3.28 -6.97 -4.67
CA LEU A 261 -3.25 -5.52 -4.57
C LEU A 261 -4.02 -4.90 -5.73
N ILE A 262 -4.68 -3.79 -5.44
CA ILE A 262 -5.41 -3.01 -6.43
C ILE A 262 -4.85 -1.61 -6.45
N LYS A 263 -4.66 -1.03 -7.64
CA LYS A 263 -4.46 0.40 -7.81
C LYS A 263 -5.63 0.96 -8.62
N ALA A 264 -6.51 1.69 -7.95
CA ALA A 264 -7.69 2.29 -8.56
C ALA A 264 -7.44 3.76 -8.88
N GLN A 265 -7.63 4.16 -10.14
CA GLN A 265 -7.44 5.52 -10.63
C GLN A 265 -8.78 6.22 -10.85
N TRP A 266 -9.04 7.23 -10.03
CA TRP A 266 -10.29 7.96 -10.01
C TRP A 266 -10.15 9.35 -10.63
N VAL A 267 -10.95 9.64 -11.65
CA VAL A 267 -11.00 10.96 -12.30
C VAL A 267 -12.27 11.68 -11.86
N ARG A 268 -12.13 12.93 -11.43
CA ARG A 268 -13.27 13.74 -10.98
C ARG A 268 -14.18 14.10 -12.16
N ALA A 269 -15.49 14.04 -11.95
CA ALA A 269 -16.53 14.27 -12.96
C ALA A 269 -17.25 15.62 -12.83
N ASP A 270 -17.08 16.32 -11.70
CA ASP A 270 -17.78 17.59 -11.47
C ASP A 270 -17.20 18.75 -12.32
N PHE A 271 -17.88 19.90 -12.31
CA PHE A 271 -17.46 21.14 -12.96
C PHE A 271 -17.30 21.07 -14.49
N GLY A 272 -17.99 20.14 -15.15
CA GLY A 272 -17.89 19.97 -16.61
C GLY A 272 -16.54 19.40 -17.04
N MET A 273 -15.90 18.62 -16.18
CA MET A 273 -14.65 17.94 -16.50
C MET A 273 -14.94 16.66 -17.30
N ASP A 274 -14.77 16.76 -18.62
CA ASP A 274 -14.77 15.60 -19.50
C ASP A 274 -13.62 14.64 -19.13
N LEU A 275 -13.81 13.35 -19.37
CA LEU A 275 -12.78 12.33 -19.29
C LEU A 275 -11.96 12.31 -20.60
N PRO A 276 -10.61 12.30 -20.58
CA PRO A 276 -9.84 11.99 -21.78
C PRO A 276 -10.10 10.53 -22.19
N ALA A 277 -10.35 10.28 -23.46
CA ALA A 277 -10.45 8.93 -24.01
C ALA A 277 -9.27 8.62 -24.92
N TYR A 278 -8.80 7.38 -24.87
CA TYR A 278 -7.58 6.94 -25.53
C TYR A 278 -7.86 5.79 -26.49
N ASP A 279 -7.42 5.97 -27.73
CA ASP A 279 -7.43 4.92 -28.74
C ASP A 279 -6.21 4.02 -28.57
N THR A 280 -6.49 2.73 -28.58
CA THR A 280 -5.49 1.64 -28.45
C THR A 280 -5.53 0.70 -29.66
N ASP A 281 -6.17 1.14 -30.75
CA ASP A 281 -6.11 0.45 -32.04
C ASP A 281 -4.72 0.53 -32.67
N ALA A 282 -4.47 -0.32 -33.66
CA ALA A 282 -3.17 -0.43 -34.33
C ALA A 282 -2.63 0.91 -34.85
N ALA A 283 -3.49 1.76 -35.43
CA ALA A 283 -3.06 3.03 -36.00
C ALA A 283 -2.73 4.02 -34.88
N ALA A 284 -3.54 4.08 -33.82
CA ALA A 284 -3.26 4.91 -32.65
C ALA A 284 -1.97 4.50 -31.94
N MET A 285 -1.79 3.19 -31.70
CA MET A 285 -0.58 2.66 -31.08
C MET A 285 0.66 2.92 -31.93
N THR A 286 0.61 2.69 -33.24
CA THR A 286 1.74 3.01 -34.14
C THR A 286 2.13 4.48 -34.05
N ARG A 287 1.15 5.39 -34.21
CA ARG A 287 1.39 6.84 -34.11
C ARG A 287 2.00 7.23 -32.75
N ARG A 288 1.50 6.65 -31.67
CA ARG A 288 1.94 6.97 -30.31
C ARG A 288 3.36 6.48 -30.06
N LEU A 289 3.65 5.22 -30.40
CA LEU A 289 4.98 4.65 -30.23
C LEU A 289 6.00 5.40 -31.10
N GLU A 290 5.69 5.72 -32.36
CA GLU A 290 6.56 6.53 -33.22
C GLU A 290 6.71 7.98 -32.73
N GLY A 291 5.67 8.54 -32.11
CA GLY A 291 5.58 9.92 -31.62
C GLY A 291 6.21 10.17 -30.25
N GLY A 292 7.13 9.33 -29.79
CA GLY A 292 7.80 9.47 -28.48
C GLY A 292 7.19 8.62 -27.36
N GLY A 293 6.11 7.87 -27.64
CA GLY A 293 5.59 6.88 -26.71
C GLY A 293 4.92 7.46 -25.46
N THR A 294 4.25 8.60 -25.57
CA THR A 294 3.61 9.27 -24.42
C THR A 294 2.09 9.17 -24.47
N TRP A 295 1.44 8.97 -23.32
CA TRP A 295 0.00 9.20 -23.15
C TRP A 295 -0.28 10.68 -22.90
N GLU A 296 -0.71 11.39 -23.94
CA GLU A 296 -1.07 12.80 -23.84
C GLU A 296 -2.22 13.02 -22.84
N GLU A 297 -2.09 14.02 -21.95
CA GLU A 297 -3.13 14.33 -20.94
C GLU A 297 -4.49 14.70 -21.54
N SER A 298 -4.49 15.23 -22.76
CA SER A 298 -5.72 15.57 -23.48
C SER A 298 -6.53 14.35 -23.88
N GLY A 299 -5.91 13.17 -23.96
CA GLY A 299 -6.44 12.01 -24.67
C GLY A 299 -6.47 12.23 -26.19
N ASP A 300 -6.95 11.23 -26.92
CA ASP A 300 -7.26 11.33 -28.35
C ASP A 300 -8.58 12.10 -28.58
N ARG A 301 -9.45 12.14 -27.57
CA ARG A 301 -10.69 12.92 -27.52
C ARG A 301 -11.17 13.13 -26.08
N ARG A 302 -12.15 14.03 -25.92
CA ARG A 302 -12.84 14.30 -24.63
C ARG A 302 -14.26 13.74 -24.69
N VAL A 303 -14.66 13.06 -23.62
CA VAL A 303 -15.97 12.40 -23.50
C VAL A 303 -16.54 12.59 -22.10
N ASP A 304 -17.86 12.57 -21.97
CA ASP A 304 -18.55 12.73 -20.68
C ASP A 304 -19.42 11.50 -20.40
N PRO A 305 -18.83 10.36 -19.99
CA PRO A 305 -19.58 9.13 -19.78
C PRO A 305 -20.56 9.27 -18.62
N SER A 306 -21.77 8.80 -18.84
CA SER A 306 -22.78 8.69 -17.79
C SER A 306 -22.39 7.64 -16.74
N PRO A 307 -22.98 7.68 -15.53
CA PRO A 307 -22.77 6.64 -14.52
C PRO A 307 -23.14 5.21 -14.93
N ASP A 308 -23.95 5.05 -16.00
CA ASP A 308 -24.29 3.75 -16.60
C ASP A 308 -23.21 3.25 -17.58
N GLU A 309 -22.27 4.11 -17.96
CA GLU A 309 -21.17 3.80 -18.88
C GLU A 309 -19.83 3.64 -18.18
N ILE A 310 -19.67 4.20 -16.98
CA ILE A 310 -18.43 4.11 -16.19
C ILE A 310 -18.76 3.98 -14.72
N LEU A 311 -17.97 3.16 -14.02
CA LEU A 311 -18.10 3.04 -12.58
C LEU A 311 -17.87 4.42 -11.94
N THR A 312 -18.91 4.93 -11.30
CA THR A 312 -18.94 6.28 -10.75
C THR A 312 -19.29 6.21 -9.27
N ILE A 313 -18.53 6.89 -8.43
CA ILE A 313 -18.80 7.06 -7.00
C ILE A 313 -19.13 8.52 -6.72
N ARG A 314 -20.00 8.76 -5.74
CA ARG A 314 -20.27 10.10 -5.22
C ARG A 314 -20.01 10.17 -3.74
N LEU A 315 -19.09 11.05 -3.33
CA LEU A 315 -18.72 11.27 -1.94
C LEU A 315 -19.77 12.11 -1.20
N ARG A 316 -19.78 12.04 0.13
CA ARG A 316 -20.68 12.83 1.00
C ARG A 316 -20.59 14.34 0.81
N ASN A 317 -19.44 14.85 0.41
CA ASN A 317 -19.26 16.28 0.13
C ASN A 317 -19.88 16.72 -1.21
N GLY A 318 -20.47 15.78 -1.95
CA GLY A 318 -21.11 16.00 -3.24
C GLY A 318 -20.21 15.72 -4.44
N ASP A 319 -18.91 15.50 -4.24
CA ASP A 319 -17.95 15.27 -5.32
C ASP A 319 -18.17 13.92 -5.99
N THR A 320 -18.05 13.91 -7.32
CA THR A 320 -18.26 12.74 -8.16
C THR A 320 -16.95 12.31 -8.80
N TYR A 321 -16.64 11.02 -8.75
CA TYR A 321 -15.46 10.43 -9.36
C TYR A 321 -15.81 9.22 -10.22
N ARG A 322 -15.08 9.06 -11.32
CA ARG A 322 -15.18 7.97 -12.28
C ARG A 322 -13.93 7.11 -12.22
N LEU A 323 -14.07 5.80 -12.13
CA LEU A 323 -12.92 4.90 -12.19
C LEU A 323 -12.44 4.81 -13.65
N ALA A 324 -11.31 5.42 -13.97
CA ALA A 324 -10.80 5.44 -15.34
C ALA A 324 -9.80 4.29 -15.61
N GLY A 325 -9.04 3.91 -14.58
CA GLY A 325 -8.07 2.82 -14.65
C GLY A 325 -8.05 1.99 -13.38
N LEU A 326 -7.72 0.70 -13.50
CA LEU A 326 -7.60 -0.24 -12.40
C LEU A 326 -6.46 -1.20 -12.69
N HIS A 327 -5.39 -1.17 -11.89
CA HIS A 327 -4.44 -2.29 -11.85
C HIS A 327 -4.87 -3.31 -10.81
N ILE A 328 -4.73 -4.58 -11.16
CA ILE A 328 -4.97 -5.75 -10.31
C ILE A 328 -3.69 -6.57 -10.35
N MET A 329 -3.06 -6.76 -9.19
CA MET A 329 -1.87 -7.59 -9.04
C MET A 329 -2.19 -8.76 -8.13
N THR A 330 -2.13 -9.99 -8.63
CA THR A 330 -2.39 -11.21 -7.83
C THR A 330 -1.12 -12.04 -7.64
N LYS A 331 -1.03 -12.69 -6.48
CA LYS A 331 0.08 -13.58 -6.10
C LYS A 331 -0.21 -15.06 -6.38
N GLU A 332 -1.12 -15.35 -7.30
CA GLU A 332 -1.45 -16.73 -7.68
C GLU A 332 -0.27 -17.46 -8.35
N LEU A 333 0.72 -16.70 -8.83
CA LEU A 333 2.00 -17.18 -9.36
C LEU A 333 3.15 -16.94 -8.37
N ARG A 334 4.32 -17.55 -8.62
CA ARG A 334 5.55 -17.22 -7.87
C ARG A 334 5.97 -15.77 -8.08
N HIS A 335 5.63 -15.19 -9.21
CA HIS A 335 5.71 -13.76 -9.46
C HIS A 335 4.33 -13.13 -9.38
N TRP A 336 4.22 -11.81 -9.44
CA TRP A 336 2.91 -11.17 -9.53
C TRP A 336 2.34 -11.33 -10.95
N GLN A 337 1.08 -11.74 -11.07
CA GLN A 337 0.33 -11.51 -12.30
C GLN A 337 -0.17 -10.07 -12.28
N TRP A 338 0.18 -9.31 -13.32
CA TRP A 338 -0.20 -7.91 -13.47
C TRP A 338 -1.32 -7.81 -14.48
N ILE A 339 -2.44 -7.23 -14.08
CA ILE A 339 -3.60 -7.02 -14.94
C ILE A 339 -3.93 -5.54 -14.85
N THR A 340 -4.22 -4.95 -15.99
CA THR A 340 -4.65 -3.56 -16.06
C THR A 340 -5.93 -3.47 -16.86
N LEU A 341 -6.89 -2.74 -16.29
CA LEU A 341 -8.16 -2.39 -16.89
C LEU A 341 -8.21 -0.89 -17.09
N TRP A 342 -8.72 -0.44 -18.23
CA TRP A 342 -8.99 0.98 -18.47
C TRP A 342 -10.30 1.16 -19.21
N TRP A 343 -11.01 2.23 -18.84
CA TRP A 343 -12.25 2.57 -19.48
C TRP A 343 -12.01 3.00 -20.93
N SER A 344 -12.96 2.67 -21.81
CA SER A 344 -12.94 3.10 -23.21
C SER A 344 -14.36 3.24 -23.74
N ASP A 345 -14.59 4.28 -24.53
CA ASP A 345 -15.79 4.49 -25.33
C ASP A 345 -15.83 3.64 -26.62
N THR A 346 -14.79 2.84 -26.87
CA THR A 346 -14.74 1.84 -27.95
C THR A 346 -14.38 0.45 -27.41
N PRO A 347 -15.11 -0.06 -26.41
CA PRO A 347 -14.66 -1.18 -25.59
C PRO A 347 -14.65 -2.53 -26.29
N GLU A 348 -15.36 -2.68 -27.42
CA GLU A 348 -15.44 -3.93 -28.21
C GLU A 348 -14.33 -4.07 -29.26
N ARG A 349 -13.37 -3.14 -29.27
CA ARG A 349 -12.26 -3.11 -30.23
C ARG A 349 -10.94 -3.38 -29.51
N ASP A 350 -9.92 -3.75 -30.30
CA ASP A 350 -8.53 -3.88 -29.85
C ASP A 350 -8.40 -4.69 -28.55
N PHE A 351 -7.86 -4.14 -27.47
CA PHE A 351 -7.63 -4.79 -26.17
C PHE A 351 -8.90 -5.15 -25.39
N GLY A 352 -10.09 -4.84 -25.91
CA GLY A 352 -11.36 -5.36 -25.41
C GLY A 352 -12.07 -6.33 -26.36
N ALA A 353 -11.57 -6.52 -27.59
CA ALA A 353 -12.26 -7.33 -28.61
C ALA A 353 -12.33 -8.83 -28.30
N ASP A 354 -11.48 -9.33 -27.40
CA ASP A 354 -11.47 -10.73 -26.95
C ASP A 354 -12.13 -10.91 -25.58
N ARG A 355 -12.82 -9.89 -25.05
CA ARG A 355 -13.52 -9.99 -23.78
C ARG A 355 -14.50 -11.17 -23.82
N PRO A 356 -14.38 -12.17 -22.92
CA PRO A 356 -15.30 -13.28 -22.90
C PRO A 356 -16.72 -12.81 -22.56
N ALA A 357 -17.74 -13.38 -23.21
CA ALA A 357 -19.14 -13.09 -22.88
C ALA A 357 -19.46 -13.36 -21.39
N SER A 358 -18.80 -14.36 -20.81
CA SER A 358 -18.90 -14.71 -19.40
C SER A 358 -18.27 -13.67 -18.46
N PHE A 359 -17.44 -12.75 -18.95
CA PHE A 359 -16.81 -11.74 -18.11
C PHE A 359 -17.85 -10.83 -17.46
N ALA A 360 -18.78 -10.29 -18.24
CA ALA A 360 -19.77 -9.32 -17.77
C ALA A 360 -21.02 -9.97 -17.13
N GLU A 361 -21.17 -11.29 -17.21
CA GLU A 361 -22.36 -11.99 -16.72
C GLU A 361 -22.52 -11.84 -15.20
N GLY A 362 -23.55 -11.13 -14.74
CA GLY A 362 -23.75 -10.86 -13.31
C GLY A 362 -22.81 -9.82 -12.71
N LEU A 363 -21.95 -9.18 -13.51
CA LEU A 363 -21.25 -7.96 -13.11
C LEU A 363 -22.09 -6.72 -13.43
N ASP A 364 -21.73 -5.61 -12.82
CA ASP A 364 -22.26 -4.30 -13.21
C ASP A 364 -22.00 -4.03 -14.71
N PRO A 365 -23.01 -3.60 -15.50
CA PRO A 365 -22.85 -3.38 -16.94
C PRO A 365 -21.72 -2.43 -17.33
N VAL A 366 -21.31 -1.50 -16.44
CA VAL A 366 -20.19 -0.58 -16.70
C VAL A 366 -18.88 -1.32 -17.00
N TRP A 367 -18.69 -2.54 -16.48
CA TRP A 367 -17.47 -3.31 -16.69
C TRP A 367 -17.31 -3.79 -18.15
N ALA A 368 -18.40 -3.82 -18.92
CA ALA A 368 -18.31 -4.04 -20.37
C ALA A 368 -17.59 -2.90 -21.11
N ASN A 369 -17.41 -1.73 -20.48
CA ASN A 369 -16.72 -0.59 -21.08
C ASN A 369 -15.21 -0.55 -20.76
N TYR A 370 -14.64 -1.59 -20.16
CA TYR A 370 -13.21 -1.65 -19.81
C TYR A 370 -12.46 -2.62 -20.72
N LYS A 371 -11.32 -2.16 -21.24
CA LYS A 371 -10.35 -2.99 -21.97
C LYS A 371 -9.36 -3.59 -20.97
N LEU A 372 -8.71 -4.70 -21.34
CA LEU A 372 -7.77 -5.41 -20.48
C LEU A 372 -6.43 -5.61 -21.16
N CYS A 373 -5.36 -5.52 -20.39
CA CYS A 373 -4.07 -6.09 -20.72
C CYS A 373 -3.48 -6.81 -19.50
N SER A 374 -2.62 -7.81 -19.71
CA SER A 374 -1.93 -8.50 -18.64
C SER A 374 -0.50 -8.90 -18.99
N VAL A 375 0.37 -8.86 -17.98
CA VAL A 375 1.75 -9.33 -18.04
C VAL A 375 2.03 -10.20 -16.81
N THR A 376 2.69 -11.33 -17.01
CA THR A 376 3.09 -12.25 -15.94
C THR A 376 4.60 -12.35 -15.78
N TRP A 377 5.36 -11.90 -16.78
CA TRP A 377 6.81 -11.98 -16.78
C TRP A 377 7.47 -10.86 -17.57
N TYR A 378 8.77 -10.69 -17.33
CA TYR A 378 9.58 -9.68 -17.99
C TYR A 378 9.63 -9.86 -19.51
N ALA A 379 9.85 -11.08 -19.98
CA ALA A 379 9.96 -11.41 -21.39
C ALA A 379 8.70 -12.12 -21.91
N GLU A 380 8.16 -11.64 -23.02
CA GLU A 380 7.14 -12.33 -23.83
C GLU A 380 7.80 -13.48 -24.59
N HIS A 381 7.30 -14.70 -24.47
CA HIS A 381 7.83 -15.86 -25.20
C HIS A 381 6.89 -16.35 -26.30
N ASP A 382 5.75 -15.68 -26.50
CA ASP A 382 4.89 -15.93 -27.66
C ASP A 382 5.51 -15.31 -28.93
N GLU A 383 5.86 -16.15 -29.91
CA GLU A 383 6.54 -15.75 -31.16
C GLU A 383 5.63 -14.96 -32.11
N ASP A 384 4.33 -15.25 -32.11
CA ASP A 384 3.35 -14.52 -32.92
C ASP A 384 2.02 -14.40 -32.15
N PRO A 385 1.97 -13.53 -31.13
CA PRO A 385 0.77 -13.38 -30.30
C PRO A 385 -0.43 -12.91 -31.12
N ALA A 386 -0.21 -12.15 -32.20
CA ALA A 386 -1.29 -11.63 -33.02
C ALA A 386 -1.98 -12.71 -33.87
N ALA A 387 -1.22 -13.66 -34.43
CA ALA A 387 -1.78 -14.75 -35.22
C ALA A 387 -2.82 -15.58 -34.46
N ARG A 388 -2.68 -15.65 -33.12
CA ARG A 388 -3.67 -16.31 -32.26
C ARG A 388 -5.04 -15.69 -32.37
N PHE A 389 -5.18 -14.40 -32.70
CA PHE A 389 -6.44 -13.65 -32.67
C PHE A 389 -6.99 -13.29 -34.05
N ASP A 390 -6.29 -13.61 -35.13
CA ASP A 390 -6.68 -13.18 -36.49
C ASP A 390 -8.10 -13.60 -36.90
N ALA A 391 -8.54 -14.78 -36.46
CA ALA A 391 -9.87 -15.30 -36.78
C ALA A 391 -10.98 -14.72 -35.88
N ASP A 392 -10.72 -14.57 -34.58
CA ASP A 392 -11.76 -14.30 -33.58
C ASP A 392 -11.83 -12.82 -33.17
N ALA A 393 -10.67 -12.15 -33.09
CA ALA A 393 -10.54 -10.77 -32.63
C ALA A 393 -9.54 -10.00 -33.52
N PRO A 394 -9.87 -9.74 -34.80
CA PRO A 394 -8.93 -9.16 -35.77
C PRO A 394 -8.47 -7.73 -35.40
N SER A 395 -9.28 -6.97 -34.65
CA SER A 395 -8.88 -5.66 -34.16
C SER A 395 -7.82 -5.75 -33.04
N LEU A 396 -7.92 -6.76 -32.16
CA LEU A 396 -6.89 -7.10 -31.18
C LEU A 396 -5.61 -7.55 -31.89
N ALA A 397 -5.72 -8.48 -32.84
CA ALA A 397 -4.56 -8.96 -33.61
C ALA A 397 -3.81 -7.80 -34.29
N ALA A 398 -4.53 -6.83 -34.86
CA ALA A 398 -3.94 -5.64 -35.44
C ALA A 398 -3.22 -4.77 -34.39
N ALA A 399 -3.83 -4.54 -33.23
CA ALA A 399 -3.21 -3.76 -32.15
C ALA A 399 -1.96 -4.46 -31.58
N LEU A 400 -2.02 -5.78 -31.38
CA LEU A 400 -0.87 -6.59 -30.97
C LEU A 400 0.28 -6.52 -31.97
N ARG A 401 0.01 -6.55 -33.28
CA ARG A 401 1.06 -6.34 -34.29
C ARG A 401 1.72 -4.97 -34.20
N ALA A 402 0.98 -3.94 -33.79
CA ALA A 402 1.52 -2.59 -33.63
C ALA A 402 2.38 -2.43 -32.36
N THR A 403 2.16 -3.27 -31.34
CA THR A 403 2.84 -3.16 -30.03
C THR A 403 3.85 -4.28 -29.77
N HIS A 404 3.85 -5.35 -30.55
CA HIS A 404 4.75 -6.49 -30.37
C HIS A 404 6.14 -6.22 -30.94
N ALA A 405 7.17 -6.41 -30.10
CA ALA A 405 8.57 -6.19 -30.45
C ALA A 405 9.37 -7.49 -30.69
N GLY A 406 8.69 -8.64 -30.79
CA GLY A 406 9.30 -9.96 -30.98
C GLY A 406 9.40 -10.78 -29.68
N ALA A 407 9.57 -12.10 -29.81
CA ALA A 407 9.84 -12.97 -28.67
C ALA A 407 11.14 -12.59 -27.94
N GLY A 408 11.10 -12.66 -26.61
CA GLY A 408 12.13 -12.18 -25.71
C GLY A 408 12.03 -10.70 -25.34
N ALA A 409 11.27 -9.89 -26.07
CA ALA A 409 10.95 -8.52 -25.68
C ALA A 409 9.78 -8.52 -24.67
N PRO A 410 9.59 -7.47 -23.86
CA PRO A 410 8.47 -7.46 -22.93
C PRO A 410 7.12 -7.29 -23.60
N THR A 411 6.11 -7.87 -22.98
CA THR A 411 4.72 -7.69 -23.36
C THR A 411 4.33 -6.23 -23.15
N TRP A 412 3.89 -5.55 -24.19
CA TRP A 412 3.30 -4.22 -24.05
C TRP A 412 2.08 -4.28 -23.14
N CYS A 413 2.01 -3.42 -22.12
CA CYS A 413 0.86 -3.38 -21.23
C CYS A 413 0.78 -2.09 -20.40
N SER A 414 0.45 -1.00 -21.09
CA SER A 414 0.34 0.32 -20.48
C SER A 414 -1.12 0.78 -20.43
N ASN A 415 -1.58 1.14 -19.23
CA ASN A 415 -2.79 1.87 -18.94
C ASN A 415 -2.66 3.40 -19.17
N PRO A 416 -3.45 3.96 -20.10
CA PRO A 416 -3.38 5.39 -20.43
C PRO A 416 -3.79 6.33 -19.30
N TYR A 417 -4.51 5.85 -18.28
CA TYR A 417 -4.93 6.66 -17.13
C TYR A 417 -4.01 6.51 -15.93
N VAL A 418 -3.21 5.44 -15.87
CA VAL A 418 -2.46 5.08 -14.66
C VAL A 418 -0.97 5.31 -14.81
N GLU A 419 -0.39 5.27 -16.01
CA GLU A 419 1.02 5.62 -16.21
C GLU A 419 1.20 7.01 -16.81
N HIS A 420 2.27 7.69 -16.40
CA HIS A 420 2.70 9.02 -16.83
C HIS A 420 4.21 9.00 -17.17
N GLY A 421 4.77 10.13 -17.60
CA GLY A 421 6.17 10.26 -18.02
C GLY A 421 6.36 10.07 -19.53
N GLN A 422 7.49 10.52 -20.07
CA GLN A 422 7.78 10.28 -21.49
C GLN A 422 8.04 8.78 -21.71
N ASN A 423 7.77 8.26 -22.90
CA ASN A 423 7.94 6.82 -23.20
C ASN A 423 7.03 5.85 -22.41
N ASN A 424 6.14 6.33 -21.54
CA ASN A 424 5.27 5.46 -20.72
C ASN A 424 4.36 4.52 -21.53
N ALA A 425 3.95 4.91 -22.73
CA ALA A 425 3.16 4.07 -23.62
C ALA A 425 3.97 2.93 -24.26
N ARG A 426 5.30 2.88 -24.09
CA ARG A 426 6.17 1.80 -24.58
C ARG A 426 6.46 0.73 -23.51
N THR A 427 6.01 0.94 -22.28
CA THR A 427 6.33 0.05 -21.15
C THR A 427 5.18 -0.89 -20.77
N ASN A 428 5.37 -1.61 -19.68
CA ASN A 428 4.36 -2.37 -18.98
C ASN A 428 4.47 -2.18 -17.46
N CYS A 429 3.54 -2.78 -16.72
CA CYS A 429 3.53 -2.73 -15.26
C CYS A 429 4.86 -3.22 -14.66
N ILE A 430 5.42 -4.30 -15.20
CA ILE A 430 6.63 -4.93 -14.67
C ILE A 430 7.84 -3.99 -14.79
N GLY A 431 8.03 -3.35 -15.94
CA GLY A 431 9.11 -2.40 -16.18
C GLY A 431 9.12 -1.24 -15.20
N CYS A 432 7.97 -0.60 -14.95
CA CYS A 432 7.85 0.47 -13.95
C CYS A 432 8.05 -0.03 -12.52
N HIS A 433 7.44 -1.16 -12.17
CA HIS A 433 7.39 -1.62 -10.78
C HIS A 433 8.69 -2.26 -10.29
N GLN A 434 9.65 -2.57 -11.16
CA GLN A 434 10.99 -2.98 -10.71
C GLN A 434 11.70 -1.87 -9.92
N HIS A 435 11.27 -0.61 -10.05
CA HIS A 435 11.78 0.48 -9.20
C HIS A 435 10.99 0.63 -7.88
N GLY A 436 10.00 -0.22 -7.65
CA GLY A 436 9.14 -0.18 -6.47
C GLY A 436 9.88 -0.49 -5.18
N GLY A 437 9.74 0.39 -4.19
CA GLY A 437 10.44 0.28 -2.91
C GLY A 437 11.75 1.08 -2.82
N ALA A 438 12.36 1.49 -3.94
CA ALA A 438 13.54 2.35 -3.90
C ALA A 438 13.17 3.77 -3.44
N THR A 439 13.92 4.31 -2.48
CA THR A 439 13.78 5.70 -1.99
C THR A 439 14.86 6.62 -2.55
N VAL A 440 16.00 6.05 -2.92
CA VAL A 440 17.00 6.69 -3.77
C VAL A 440 17.26 5.79 -4.97
N ALA A 441 17.53 6.39 -6.13
CA ALA A 441 17.62 5.62 -7.37
C ALA A 441 19.09 5.34 -7.71
N HIS A 442 19.85 6.41 -7.83
CA HIS A 442 21.17 6.45 -8.46
C HIS A 442 21.88 7.74 -8.00
N ASP A 443 23.20 7.73 -8.01
CA ASP A 443 24.04 8.92 -7.89
C ASP A 443 24.20 9.49 -9.31
N LEU A 444 23.35 10.45 -9.68
CA LEU A 444 23.23 10.90 -11.07
C LEU A 444 24.23 12.02 -11.40
N ASP A 445 24.88 12.60 -10.40
CA ASP A 445 25.92 13.61 -10.56
C ASP A 445 27.33 13.13 -10.17
N ASP A 446 27.47 11.85 -9.81
CA ASP A 446 28.73 11.17 -9.47
C ASP A 446 29.42 11.84 -8.27
N ASP A 447 28.63 12.37 -7.32
CA ASP A 447 29.10 13.09 -6.14
C ASP A 447 29.35 12.17 -4.92
N GLY A 448 29.00 10.88 -5.06
CA GLY A 448 29.08 9.85 -4.05
C GLY A 448 27.85 9.75 -3.15
N ALA A 449 26.80 10.54 -3.40
CA ALA A 449 25.51 10.51 -2.72
C ALA A 449 24.39 10.13 -3.70
N PHE A 450 23.44 9.32 -3.23
CA PHE A 450 22.31 8.95 -4.06
C PHE A 450 21.26 10.06 -4.09
N ASP A 451 20.76 10.37 -5.29
CA ASP A 451 19.68 11.33 -5.49
C ASP A 451 18.33 10.81 -4.97
N ALA A 452 17.48 11.75 -4.55
CA ALA A 452 16.08 11.46 -4.27
C ALA A 452 15.41 10.87 -5.51
N PHE A 453 14.65 9.79 -5.33
CA PHE A 453 14.01 9.14 -6.46
C PHE A 453 12.96 10.06 -7.10
N ASP A 454 13.09 10.27 -8.41
CA ASP A 454 12.12 10.96 -9.27
C ASP A 454 11.67 10.00 -10.39
N LEU A 455 10.37 9.69 -10.45
CA LEU A 455 9.83 8.71 -11.39
C LEU A 455 9.89 9.20 -12.84
N ASP A 456 9.59 10.47 -13.08
CA ASP A 456 9.65 11.05 -14.42
C ASP A 456 11.10 11.04 -14.91
N ARG A 457 12.04 11.41 -14.03
CA ARG A 457 13.47 11.34 -14.35
C ARG A 457 13.95 9.92 -14.61
N VAL A 458 13.50 8.94 -13.84
CA VAL A 458 13.87 7.53 -14.07
C VAL A 458 13.38 7.09 -15.43
N ILE A 459 12.09 7.28 -15.73
CA ILE A 459 11.50 6.82 -17.01
C ILE A 459 12.13 7.55 -18.21
N ASP A 460 12.49 8.82 -18.06
CA ASP A 460 13.08 9.64 -19.13
C ASP A 460 14.58 9.34 -19.38
N ASP A 461 15.26 8.65 -18.46
CA ASP A 461 16.69 8.34 -18.56
C ASP A 461 16.93 6.88 -18.98
N GLU A 462 17.42 6.66 -20.20
CA GLU A 462 17.73 5.33 -20.74
C GLU A 462 18.77 4.56 -19.91
N ALA A 463 19.64 5.22 -19.15
CA ALA A 463 20.56 4.51 -18.25
C ALA A 463 19.84 3.93 -17.03
N LEU A 464 18.78 4.61 -16.56
CA LEU A 464 18.02 4.22 -15.39
C LEU A 464 16.84 3.30 -15.75
N TYR A 465 16.26 3.52 -16.93
CA TYR A 465 15.09 2.82 -17.46
C TYR A 465 15.37 2.21 -18.85
N PRO A 466 16.41 1.36 -18.97
CA PRO A 466 16.92 0.87 -20.24
C PRO A 466 15.88 0.12 -21.04
N ARG A 467 15.86 0.43 -22.33
CA ARG A 467 14.88 -0.03 -23.31
C ARG A 467 13.45 0.24 -22.85
N THR A 468 13.23 1.37 -22.17
CA THR A 468 11.93 1.73 -21.61
C THR A 468 11.41 0.74 -20.57
N GLY A 469 12.27 0.39 -19.61
CA GLY A 469 11.92 -0.55 -18.56
C GLY A 469 11.71 -1.96 -19.10
N THR A 470 12.43 -2.30 -20.19
CA THR A 470 12.46 -3.63 -20.81
C THR A 470 13.81 -4.34 -20.69
N THR A 471 14.66 -3.92 -19.74
CA THR A 471 15.71 -4.77 -19.12
C THR A 471 15.45 -5.04 -17.63
N GLU A 472 15.47 -6.31 -17.22
CA GLU A 472 15.38 -6.70 -15.80
C GLU A 472 16.64 -6.21 -15.08
N GLN A 473 16.45 -5.32 -14.10
CA GLN A 473 17.55 -4.72 -13.33
C GLN A 473 17.65 -5.28 -11.91
N ARG A 474 16.57 -5.88 -11.39
CA ARG A 474 16.51 -6.47 -10.04
C ARG A 474 16.27 -7.97 -10.08
N ALA A 475 17.18 -8.72 -9.48
CA ALA A 475 17.09 -10.18 -9.40
C ALA A 475 15.95 -10.68 -8.48
N VAL A 476 15.49 -9.86 -7.53
CA VAL A 476 14.38 -10.17 -6.60
C VAL A 476 13.01 -9.78 -7.16
N PHE A 477 13.00 -8.97 -8.22
CA PHE A 477 11.80 -8.62 -8.96
C PHE A 477 11.55 -9.68 -10.03
N PRO A 478 10.31 -9.97 -10.48
CA PRO A 478 9.00 -9.45 -10.09
C PRO A 478 8.31 -10.24 -8.96
N ALA A 479 9.06 -10.83 -8.03
CA ALA A 479 8.48 -11.57 -6.91
C ALA A 479 8.11 -10.64 -5.74
N ASP A 480 8.81 -9.52 -5.58
CA ASP A 480 8.53 -8.51 -4.57
C ASP A 480 7.63 -7.37 -5.10
N TYR A 481 6.53 -7.10 -4.39
CA TYR A 481 5.69 -5.93 -4.64
C TYR A 481 5.85 -4.95 -3.49
N LEU A 482 6.89 -4.11 -3.57
CA LEU A 482 7.22 -3.11 -2.54
C LEU A 482 6.78 -1.69 -2.91
N PHE A 483 6.22 -1.49 -4.10
CA PHE A 483 5.92 -0.15 -4.63
C PHE A 483 5.00 0.68 -3.71
N SER A 484 3.90 0.08 -3.23
CA SER A 484 2.97 0.80 -2.36
C SER A 484 3.51 1.05 -0.95
N PHE A 485 4.55 0.32 -0.51
CA PHE A 485 5.08 0.40 0.85
C PHE A 485 5.85 1.69 1.12
N ASN A 486 6.49 2.27 0.10
CA ASN A 486 7.38 3.44 0.23
C ASN A 486 6.94 4.67 -0.57
N ARG A 487 5.98 4.56 -1.50
CA ARG A 487 5.63 5.66 -2.42
C ARG A 487 4.22 6.17 -2.23
N VAL A 488 3.25 5.33 -2.58
CA VAL A 488 1.84 5.77 -2.66
C VAL A 488 1.25 5.88 -1.26
N ASP A 489 1.43 4.83 -0.44
CA ASP A 489 0.83 4.80 0.89
C ASP A 489 1.83 5.09 2.02
N ASP A 490 3.15 5.05 1.74
CA ASP A 490 4.23 5.18 2.74
C ASP A 490 3.96 4.35 4.02
N TRP A 491 3.51 3.11 3.82
CA TRP A 491 3.28 2.16 4.92
C TRP A 491 4.52 2.02 5.80
N ALA A 492 5.70 1.92 5.20
CA ALA A 492 6.95 1.77 5.92
C ALA A 492 7.30 2.98 6.79
N GLY A 493 7.15 4.19 6.24
CA GLY A 493 7.33 5.41 7.01
C GLY A 493 6.31 5.53 8.12
N MET A 494 5.08 5.06 7.91
CA MET A 494 4.05 5.03 8.95
C MET A 494 4.40 4.06 10.08
N VAL A 495 4.78 2.82 9.79
CA VAL A 495 5.24 1.85 10.79
C VAL A 495 6.42 2.42 11.56
N ARG A 496 7.42 2.98 10.87
CA ARG A 496 8.59 3.59 11.51
C ARG A 496 8.19 4.69 12.50
N ARG A 497 7.34 5.63 12.09
CA ARG A 497 6.89 6.74 12.94
C ARG A 497 6.16 6.24 14.19
N GLU A 498 5.33 5.21 14.05
CA GLU A 498 4.58 4.64 15.17
C GLU A 498 5.49 3.90 16.14
N VAL A 499 6.41 3.08 15.63
CA VAL A 499 7.44 2.39 16.42
C VAL A 499 8.28 3.39 17.19
N GLU A 500 8.83 4.40 16.53
CA GLU A 500 9.63 5.46 17.16
C GLU A 500 8.85 6.25 18.22
N PHE A 501 7.55 6.45 18.03
CA PHE A 501 6.69 7.09 19.02
C PHE A 501 6.64 6.27 20.31
N PHE A 502 6.33 4.98 20.20
CA PHE A 502 6.22 4.11 21.36
C PHE A 502 7.59 3.78 21.98
N GLU A 503 8.67 3.71 21.20
CA GLU A 503 10.03 3.63 21.74
C GLU A 503 10.32 4.80 22.70
N ARG A 504 9.96 6.04 22.32
CA ARG A 504 10.09 7.20 23.22
C ARG A 504 9.19 7.10 24.45
N VAL A 505 7.95 6.63 24.29
CA VAL A 505 7.01 6.44 25.40
C VAL A 505 7.57 5.42 26.41
N ASP A 506 8.08 4.29 25.92
CA ASP A 506 8.63 3.22 26.75
C ASP A 506 9.94 3.64 27.43
N GLU A 507 10.79 4.40 26.73
CA GLU A 507 11.98 5.03 27.34
C GLU A 507 11.62 5.99 28.47
N ASP A 508 10.62 6.85 28.26
CA ASP A 508 10.15 7.79 29.28
C ASP A 508 9.54 7.08 30.49
N ALA A 509 8.86 5.95 30.26
CA ALA A 509 8.26 5.14 31.32
C ALA A 509 9.31 4.53 32.27
N VAL A 510 10.45 4.06 31.74
CA VAL A 510 11.50 3.42 32.57
C VAL A 510 12.51 4.40 33.16
N ARG A 511 12.57 5.64 32.63
CA ARG A 511 13.55 6.68 33.04
C ARG A 511 13.65 6.90 34.56
N PRO A 512 12.56 6.94 35.34
CA PRO A 512 12.66 7.10 36.79
C PRO A 512 13.39 5.94 37.47
N ARG A 513 13.15 4.71 37.02
CA ARG A 513 13.75 3.50 37.58
C ARG A 513 15.20 3.35 37.17
N VAL A 514 15.54 3.66 35.91
CA VAL A 514 16.94 3.77 35.46
C VAL A 514 17.72 4.69 36.39
N ARG A 515 17.18 5.86 36.71
CA ARG A 515 17.81 6.80 37.63
C ARG A 515 17.97 6.24 39.04
N ALA A 516 16.96 5.56 39.57
CA ALA A 516 17.03 4.92 40.88
C ALA A 516 18.14 3.86 40.96
N VAL A 517 18.30 3.04 39.91
CA VAL A 517 19.38 2.04 39.81
C VAL A 517 20.75 2.71 39.75
N LEU A 518 20.90 3.76 38.93
CA LEU A 518 22.17 4.49 38.79
C LEU A 518 22.57 5.27 40.06
N ASP A 519 21.59 5.75 40.82
CA ASP A 519 21.81 6.42 42.11
C ASP A 519 22.12 5.42 43.25
N ALA A 520 21.85 4.13 43.06
CA ALA A 520 22.12 3.09 44.04
C ALA A 520 23.61 2.66 44.05
N THR A 521 24.11 2.26 45.22
CA THR A 521 25.48 1.74 45.35
C THR A 521 25.51 0.25 44.99
N GLY A 522 26.18 -0.11 43.90
CA GLY A 522 26.33 -1.51 43.47
C GLY A 522 27.51 -2.24 44.14
N ASP A 523 27.31 -3.54 44.42
CA ASP A 523 28.32 -4.50 44.86
C ASP A 523 28.59 -5.53 43.75
N ALA A 524 29.78 -5.45 43.15
CA ALA A 524 30.20 -6.34 42.06
C ALA A 524 30.28 -7.83 42.47
N THR A 525 30.47 -8.14 43.77
CA THR A 525 30.47 -9.53 44.26
C THR A 525 29.07 -10.11 44.27
N ALA A 526 28.10 -9.33 44.76
CA ALA A 526 26.69 -9.71 44.70
C ALA A 526 26.20 -9.80 43.25
N GLY A 527 26.66 -8.88 42.39
CA GLY A 527 26.37 -8.89 40.96
C GLY A 527 26.91 -10.12 40.23
N ALA A 528 28.10 -10.61 40.62
CA ALA A 528 28.66 -11.84 40.06
C ALA A 528 27.76 -13.05 40.31
N ALA A 529 27.19 -13.17 41.51
CA ALA A 529 26.27 -14.24 41.84
C ALA A 529 24.97 -14.18 41.02
N LEU A 530 24.45 -12.96 40.78
CA LEU A 530 23.29 -12.76 39.90
C LEU A 530 23.61 -13.11 38.44
N PHE A 531 24.79 -12.72 37.96
CA PHE A 531 25.27 -13.04 36.62
C PHE A 531 25.40 -14.56 36.41
N ASP A 532 26.03 -15.26 37.35
CA ASP A 532 26.20 -16.72 37.32
C ASP A 532 24.86 -17.47 37.33
N ALA A 533 23.87 -16.95 38.05
CA ALA A 533 22.56 -17.58 38.14
C ALA A 533 21.70 -17.36 36.89
N ASN A 534 21.85 -16.23 36.20
CA ASN A 534 20.84 -15.77 35.23
C ASN A 534 21.39 -15.49 33.82
N CYS A 535 22.65 -15.08 33.69
CA CYS A 535 23.18 -14.53 32.44
C CYS A 535 24.09 -15.51 31.69
N VAL A 536 24.84 -16.35 32.42
CA VAL A 536 25.85 -17.28 31.84
C VAL A 536 25.26 -18.29 30.86
N ARG A 537 23.98 -18.65 31.00
CA ARG A 537 23.31 -19.60 30.10
C ARG A 537 23.27 -19.11 28.65
N CYS A 538 23.24 -17.79 28.45
CA CYS A 538 23.19 -17.17 27.13
C CYS A 538 24.53 -16.52 26.77
N HIS A 539 25.15 -15.79 27.70
CA HIS A 539 26.38 -15.03 27.44
C HIS A 539 27.68 -15.82 27.66
N GLY A 540 27.59 -17.09 28.05
CA GLY A 540 28.74 -17.92 28.42
C GLY A 540 29.16 -17.68 29.87
N ASP A 541 29.76 -18.71 30.47
CA ASP A 541 30.34 -18.66 31.82
C ASP A 541 31.47 -17.65 31.94
N ASP A 542 32.19 -17.40 30.85
CA ASP A 542 33.24 -16.38 30.76
C ASP A 542 32.79 -15.07 30.11
N GLY A 543 31.50 -14.92 29.75
CA GLY A 543 30.96 -13.72 29.13
C GLY A 543 31.40 -13.47 27.68
N ARG A 544 32.08 -14.41 27.01
CA ARG A 544 32.51 -14.27 25.61
C ARG A 544 31.41 -14.51 24.57
N GLY A 545 30.18 -14.76 25.03
CA GLY A 545 29.02 -14.97 24.17
C GLY A 545 28.90 -16.41 23.68
N THR A 546 27.76 -16.68 23.07
CA THR A 546 27.43 -17.96 22.42
C THR A 546 26.71 -17.67 21.10
N GLU A 547 26.30 -18.70 20.36
CA GLU A 547 25.38 -18.52 19.23
C GLU A 547 24.05 -17.83 19.62
N ARG A 548 23.69 -17.84 20.91
CA ARG A 548 22.45 -17.26 21.43
C ARG A 548 22.56 -15.80 21.88
N ALA A 549 23.76 -15.33 22.23
CA ALA A 549 23.93 -13.98 22.76
C ALA A 549 25.36 -13.46 22.55
N PRO A 550 25.55 -12.14 22.38
CA PRO A 550 26.84 -11.56 22.06
C PRO A 550 27.83 -11.65 23.22
N SER A 551 29.12 -11.54 22.87
CA SER A 551 30.21 -11.28 23.81
C SER A 551 29.97 -9.99 24.58
N LEU A 552 30.00 -10.06 25.91
CA LEU A 552 29.85 -8.89 26.77
C LEU A 552 31.10 -8.02 26.77
N PHE A 553 32.28 -8.59 26.47
CA PHE A 553 33.51 -7.81 26.25
C PHE A 553 33.42 -6.88 25.04
N ASP A 554 32.62 -7.23 24.04
CA ASP A 554 32.46 -6.38 22.84
C ASP A 554 31.33 -5.35 23.01
N ARG A 555 30.34 -5.65 23.87
CA ARG A 555 29.12 -4.84 23.99
C ARG A 555 29.13 -3.90 25.19
N VAL A 556 29.57 -4.37 26.36
CA VAL A 556 29.51 -3.60 27.62
C VAL A 556 30.38 -2.33 27.52
N PRO A 557 31.63 -2.36 27.04
CA PRO A 557 32.44 -1.14 26.86
C PRO A 557 31.91 -0.17 25.81
N MET A 558 30.99 -0.56 24.93
CA MET A 558 30.43 0.34 23.92
C MET A 558 29.18 1.09 24.40
N ARG A 559 28.83 0.99 25.68
CA ARG A 559 27.57 1.50 26.24
C ARG A 559 27.81 2.22 27.56
N ASP A 560 27.13 3.35 27.76
CA ASP A 560 27.06 4.01 29.05
C ASP A 560 26.18 3.22 30.05
N ASP A 561 26.25 3.60 31.32
CA ASP A 561 25.55 2.89 32.40
C ASP A 561 24.04 2.94 32.24
N GLU A 562 23.51 4.09 31.80
CA GLU A 562 22.10 4.25 31.48
C GLU A 562 21.65 3.24 30.41
N SER A 563 22.41 3.09 29.32
CA SER A 563 22.11 2.13 28.25
C SER A 563 22.17 0.68 28.72
N VAL A 564 23.09 0.34 29.62
CA VAL A 564 23.19 -1.02 30.18
C VAL A 564 22.01 -1.32 31.09
N VAL A 565 21.69 -0.42 32.02
CA VAL A 565 20.52 -0.56 32.92
C VAL A 565 19.23 -0.62 32.11
N ARG A 566 19.09 0.22 31.10
CA ARG A 566 17.94 0.19 30.20
C ARG A 566 17.81 -1.16 29.49
N THR A 567 18.91 -1.72 28.98
CA THR A 567 18.91 -3.05 28.36
C THR A 567 18.50 -4.15 29.35
N LEU A 568 18.93 -4.06 30.62
CA LEU A 568 18.49 -5.00 31.66
C LEU A 568 17.00 -4.86 31.98
N LEU A 569 16.49 -3.64 32.06
CA LEU A 569 15.09 -3.37 32.38
C LEU A 569 14.13 -3.69 31.23
N GLN A 570 14.54 -3.48 29.98
CA GLN A 570 13.66 -3.59 28.82
C GLN A 570 13.90 -4.88 28.00
N GLY A 571 15.03 -5.56 28.20
CA GLY A 571 15.47 -6.62 27.29
C GLY A 571 15.99 -6.06 25.96
N ARG A 572 16.44 -6.94 25.06
CA ARG A 572 16.86 -6.59 23.69
C ARG A 572 16.98 -7.82 22.80
N GLY A 573 16.25 -7.87 21.69
CA GLY A 573 16.22 -9.05 20.81
C GLY A 573 15.84 -10.31 21.59
N GLY A 574 16.68 -11.34 21.57
CA GLY A 574 16.46 -12.57 22.36
C GLY A 574 16.73 -12.46 23.87
N MET A 575 17.18 -11.30 24.38
CA MET A 575 17.44 -11.07 25.80
C MET A 575 16.15 -10.65 26.54
N PRO A 576 15.73 -11.35 27.61
CA PRO A 576 14.53 -11.01 28.35
C PRO A 576 14.68 -9.72 29.16
N SER A 577 13.56 -9.09 29.51
CA SER A 577 13.49 -8.05 30.52
C SER A 577 13.68 -8.64 31.92
N TRP A 578 14.42 -7.93 32.77
CA TRP A 578 14.64 -8.26 34.18
C TRP A 578 13.92 -7.30 35.14
N ALA A 579 13.11 -6.37 34.62
CA ALA A 579 12.43 -5.36 35.42
C ALA A 579 11.55 -5.97 36.53
N ASP A 580 10.83 -7.06 36.24
CA ASP A 580 9.96 -7.70 37.23
C ASP A 580 10.66 -8.78 38.05
N THR A 581 11.94 -9.06 37.74
CA THR A 581 12.72 -10.12 38.41
C THR A 581 13.67 -9.57 39.46
N PHE A 582 14.30 -8.43 39.20
CA PHE A 582 15.32 -7.85 40.08
C PHE A 582 14.87 -6.51 40.66
N GLU A 583 15.19 -6.32 41.93
CA GLU A 583 15.07 -5.02 42.60
C GLU A 583 16.15 -4.05 42.11
N ASP A 584 15.94 -2.74 42.32
CA ASP A 584 16.86 -1.71 41.81
C ASP A 584 18.29 -1.88 42.33
N ALA A 585 18.45 -2.34 43.58
CA ALA A 585 19.75 -2.63 44.18
C ALA A 585 20.44 -3.85 43.54
N GLU A 586 19.68 -4.86 43.14
CA GLU A 586 20.21 -6.05 42.46
C GLU A 586 20.67 -5.71 41.05
N LEU A 587 19.93 -4.85 40.35
CA LEU A 587 20.33 -4.31 39.06
C LEU A 587 21.60 -3.45 39.17
N ALA A 588 21.73 -2.65 40.23
CA ALA A 588 22.95 -1.88 40.50
C ALA A 588 24.16 -2.79 40.80
N ASN A 589 23.95 -3.87 41.55
CA ASN A 589 24.97 -4.90 41.78
C ASN A 589 25.41 -5.55 40.46
N LEU A 590 24.45 -5.93 39.61
CA LEU A 590 24.73 -6.52 38.31
C LEU A 590 25.50 -5.56 37.41
N LEU A 591 25.09 -4.29 37.31
CA LEU A 591 25.84 -3.25 36.58
C LEU A 591 27.28 -3.12 37.09
N ALA A 592 27.48 -3.08 38.41
CA ALA A 592 28.82 -3.00 39.01
C ALA A 592 29.69 -4.21 38.63
N HIS A 593 29.11 -5.41 38.60
CA HIS A 593 29.80 -6.61 38.13
C HIS A 593 30.15 -6.53 36.63
N LEU A 594 29.20 -6.12 35.79
CA LEU A 594 29.43 -5.98 34.34
C LEU A 594 30.57 -5.02 34.04
N ARG A 595 30.64 -3.88 34.74
CA ARG A 595 31.71 -2.89 34.60
C ARG A 595 33.05 -3.40 35.13
N ALA A 596 33.06 -4.03 36.29
CA ALA A 596 34.27 -4.57 36.88
C ALA A 596 34.90 -5.70 36.02
N THR A 597 34.06 -6.48 35.34
CA THR A 597 34.49 -7.70 34.64
C THR A 597 34.73 -7.47 33.15
N PHE A 598 33.84 -6.74 32.47
CA PHE A 598 33.85 -6.60 31.00
C PHE A 598 34.34 -5.25 30.51
N GLY A 599 34.46 -4.25 31.38
CA GLY A 599 35.04 -2.93 31.08
C GLY A 599 34.04 -1.77 31.13
N ALA A 600 34.59 -0.58 31.33
CA ALA A 600 33.86 0.69 31.30
C ALA A 600 33.88 1.30 29.88
N PRO A 601 32.94 2.20 29.54
CA PRO A 601 32.98 2.92 28.29
C PRO A 601 34.29 3.72 28.12
N PRO A 602 34.84 3.83 26.89
CA PRO A 602 35.98 4.70 26.64
C PRO A 602 35.63 6.16 26.95
N GLU A 603 36.57 6.88 27.56
CA GLU A 603 36.44 8.31 27.91
C GLU A 603 36.22 9.23 26.69
#